data_AF-A0A2M9ZUH9-F1
#
_entry.id   AF-A0A2M9ZUH9-F1
#
_cell.length_a   1.000
_cell.length_b   1.000
_cell.length_c   1.000
_cell.angle_alpha   90.00
_cell.angle_beta   90.00
_cell.angle_gamma   90.00
#
_symmetry.space_group_name_H-M   'P 1'
#
loop_
_entity.id
_entity.type
_entity.pdbx_description
1 polymer ?
#
loop_
_entity_poly.entity_id
_entity_poly.type
_entity_poly.pdbx_seq_one_letter_code
_entity_poly.pdbx_strand_id
1 'polypeptide(L)'
;MIDKIQDYRSKLDLTERPEVQRLLREEKNSKPGQTFPDQLREEFNNTLSGKVSSSEVRMPHNIKEEITADPYRKKLFDASGEFESIFVKMMLKEMKSTVHKSGLIDGGYAEEIFEDMLYDEYSKNLSANSSLGLAEQIYQSLSSNLPPISKLDSKV
;
A
#
# COMPACT_ATOMS: atom_id res chain seq x y z
N MET A 1 -15.66 25.26 38.71
CA MET A 1 -14.71 24.22 38.26
C MET A 1 -14.73 24.23 36.75
N ILE A 2 -13.69 24.77 36.13
CA ILE A 2 -13.51 24.72 34.67
C ILE A 2 -12.45 23.66 34.44
N ASP A 3 -12.80 22.58 33.76
CA ASP A 3 -11.90 21.47 33.50
C ASP A 3 -10.69 21.95 32.69
N LYS A 4 -9.51 21.58 33.20
CA LYS A 4 -8.22 21.94 32.61
C LYS A 4 -8.13 21.29 31.23
N ILE A 5 -8.17 22.10 30.17
CA ILE A 5 -7.97 21.64 28.80
C ILE A 5 -6.62 20.92 28.75
N GLN A 6 -6.66 19.63 28.42
CA GLN A 6 -5.45 18.82 28.26
C GLN A 6 -4.70 19.30 27.01
N ASP A 7 -3.45 19.72 27.17
CA ASP A 7 -2.60 20.12 26.04
C ASP A 7 -2.17 18.87 25.25
N TYR A 8 -2.81 18.62 24.12
CA TYR A 8 -2.52 17.48 23.24
C TYR A 8 -1.40 17.75 22.22
N ARG A 9 -0.79 18.94 22.24
CA ARG A 9 0.24 19.36 21.29
C ARG A 9 1.45 18.43 21.26
N SER A 10 1.90 17.95 22.42
CA SER A 10 3.03 17.01 22.53
C SER A 10 2.70 15.59 22.07
N LYS A 11 1.43 15.17 22.11
CA LYS A 11 1.03 13.84 21.62
C LYS A 11 1.03 13.72 20.09
N LEU A 12 0.91 14.86 19.40
CA LEU A 12 1.01 14.91 17.95
C LEU A 12 2.46 15.00 17.46
N ASP A 13 3.38 15.44 18.31
CA ASP A 13 4.78 15.56 17.94
C ASP A 13 5.45 14.19 17.93
N LEU A 14 5.51 13.61 16.73
CA LEU A 14 6.12 12.31 16.51
C LEU A 14 7.63 12.32 16.79
N THR A 15 8.28 13.48 16.83
CA THR A 15 9.72 13.59 17.08
C THR A 15 10.10 13.41 18.55
N GLU A 16 9.15 13.61 19.47
CA GLU A 16 9.36 13.37 20.90
C GLU A 16 9.26 11.88 21.28
N ARG A 17 8.77 11.05 20.36
CA ARG A 17 8.64 9.61 20.59
C ARG A 17 10.03 8.97 20.76
N PRO A 18 10.23 8.13 21.79
CA PRO A 18 11.53 7.54 22.07
C PRO A 18 12.05 6.66 20.92
N GLU A 19 11.16 6.07 20.12
CA GLU A 19 11.50 5.30 18.93
C GLU A 19 12.03 6.20 17.82
N VAL A 20 11.39 7.35 17.60
CA VAL A 20 11.78 8.31 16.55
C VAL A 20 13.08 9.03 16.92
N GLN A 21 13.30 9.34 18.20
CA GLN A 21 14.56 9.91 18.67
C GLN A 21 15.76 8.96 18.50
N ARG A 22 15.53 7.64 18.60
CA ARG A 22 16.57 6.63 18.32
C ARG A 22 16.94 6.63 16.85
N LEU A 23 15.95 6.62 15.96
CA LEU A 23 16.15 6.70 14.51
C LEU A 23 16.86 7.99 14.08
N LEU A 24 16.47 9.13 14.66
CA LEU A 24 17.13 10.42 14.41
C LEU A 24 18.57 10.46 14.94
N ARG A 25 18.87 9.69 15.98
CA ARG A 25 20.24 9.56 16.52
C ARG A 25 21.08 8.64 15.63
N GLU A 26 20.50 7.58 15.09
CA GLU A 26 21.14 6.66 14.16
C GLU A 26 21.45 7.34 12.81
N GLU A 27 20.52 8.13 12.27
CA GLU A 27 20.73 8.92 11.05
C GLU A 27 21.93 9.88 11.18
N LYS A 28 22.06 10.54 12.34
CA LYS A 28 23.20 11.42 12.65
C LYS A 28 24.54 10.70 12.80
N ASN A 29 24.52 9.40 13.09
CA ASN A 29 25.71 8.59 13.31
C ASN A 29 26.10 7.75 12.07
N SER A 30 25.56 8.06 10.89
CA SER A 30 25.77 7.25 9.70
C SER A 30 27.26 7.12 9.33
N LYS A 31 27.72 5.88 9.14
CA LYS A 31 29.08 5.55 8.69
C LYS A 31 29.26 5.97 7.21
N PRO A 32 30.45 6.46 6.81
CA PRO A 32 30.68 6.84 5.42
C PRO A 32 30.53 5.64 4.49
N GLY A 33 29.61 5.74 3.52
CA GLY A 33 29.39 4.74 2.47
C GLY A 33 28.19 3.80 2.65
N GLN A 34 27.42 3.90 3.75
CA GLN A 34 26.19 3.12 3.96
C GLN A 34 24.97 4.04 4.04
N THR A 35 23.87 3.69 3.36
CA THR A 35 22.62 4.46 3.45
C THR A 35 21.87 4.07 4.72
N PHE A 36 21.10 5.01 5.29
CA PHE A 36 20.30 4.77 6.50
C PHE A 36 19.35 3.55 6.38
N PRO A 37 18.66 3.32 5.24
CA PRO A 37 17.89 2.09 5.03
C PRO A 37 18.72 0.81 5.12
N ASP A 38 19.97 0.82 4.65
CA ASP A 38 20.85 -0.34 4.68
C ASP A 38 21.28 -0.69 6.12
N GLN A 39 21.51 0.33 6.96
CA GLN A 39 21.86 0.14 8.38
C GLN A 39 20.69 -0.46 9.18
N LEU A 40 19.48 0.06 8.97
CA LEU A 40 18.28 -0.49 9.60
C LEU A 40 18.06 -1.95 9.22
N ARG A 41 18.33 -2.30 7.96
CA ARG A 41 18.20 -3.67 7.46
C ARG A 41 19.16 -4.63 8.15
N GLU A 42 20.39 -4.22 8.45
CA GLU A 42 21.35 -5.06 9.19
C GLU A 42 20.96 -5.26 10.66
N GLU A 43 20.58 -4.19 11.37
CA GLU A 43 20.16 -4.31 12.78
C GLU A 43 18.87 -5.12 12.93
N PHE A 44 17.91 -4.92 12.03
CA PHE A 44 16.66 -5.67 12.01
C PHE A 44 16.91 -7.15 11.72
N ASN A 45 17.75 -7.48 10.73
CA ASN A 45 18.12 -8.86 10.44
C ASN A 45 18.84 -9.54 11.63
N ASN A 46 19.74 -8.85 12.32
CA ASN A 46 20.45 -9.41 13.48
C ASN A 46 19.54 -9.64 14.69
N THR A 47 18.54 -8.77 14.91
CA THR A 47 17.62 -8.87 16.04
C THR A 47 16.52 -9.92 15.84
N LEU A 48 16.16 -10.19 14.58
CA LEU A 48 15.08 -11.10 14.20
C LEU A 48 15.52 -12.47 13.69
N SER A 49 16.80 -12.63 13.31
CA SER A 49 17.36 -13.93 12.90
C SER A 49 17.13 -15.00 13.97
N GLY A 50 16.29 -15.99 13.64
CA GLY A 50 15.95 -17.12 14.51
C GLY A 50 14.82 -16.90 15.51
N LYS A 51 14.26 -15.68 15.63
CA LYS A 51 13.14 -15.36 16.55
C LYS A 51 11.79 -15.22 15.85
N VAL A 52 11.80 -14.88 14.57
CA VAL A 52 10.61 -14.82 13.72
C VAL A 52 10.83 -15.69 12.49
N SER A 53 9.78 -16.33 11.99
CA SER A 53 9.88 -17.08 10.75
C SER A 53 10.25 -16.12 9.62
N SER A 54 11.13 -16.56 8.72
CA SER A 54 11.46 -15.79 7.50
C SER A 54 10.23 -15.52 6.63
N SER A 55 9.15 -16.29 6.80
CA SER A 55 7.83 -16.05 6.18
C SER A 55 7.09 -14.82 6.72
N GLU A 56 7.29 -14.46 8.00
CA GLU A 56 6.66 -13.28 8.60
C GLU A 56 7.46 -11.99 8.35
N VAL A 57 8.75 -12.09 8.02
CA VAL A 57 9.59 -10.92 7.70
C VAL A 57 9.27 -10.44 6.29
N ARG A 58 8.27 -9.56 6.17
CA ARG A 58 8.01 -8.81 4.94
C ARG A 58 8.90 -7.57 4.91
N MET A 59 9.89 -7.59 4.02
CA MET A 59 10.67 -6.39 3.73
C MET A 59 9.73 -5.32 3.15
N PRO A 60 9.81 -4.05 3.62
CA PRO A 60 9.05 -2.97 3.01
C PRO A 60 9.51 -2.85 1.55
N HIS A 61 8.65 -3.25 0.61
CA HIS A 61 8.91 -3.07 -0.82
C HIS A 61 8.65 -1.62 -1.16
N ASN A 62 9.69 -0.91 -1.61
CA ASN A 62 9.55 0.45 -2.08
C ASN A 62 9.06 0.46 -3.53
N ILE A 63 7.79 0.10 -3.71
CA ILE A 63 7.14 0.00 -5.03
C ILE A 63 7.32 1.30 -5.83
N LYS A 64 7.32 2.46 -5.16
CA LYS A 64 7.53 3.79 -5.78
C LYS A 64 8.90 3.92 -6.44
N GLU A 65 9.97 3.41 -5.83
CA GLU A 65 11.29 3.39 -6.45
C GLU A 65 11.35 2.41 -7.62
N GLU A 66 10.69 1.27 -7.50
CA GLU A 66 10.69 0.26 -8.57
C GLU A 66 9.96 0.73 -9.83
N ILE A 67 8.78 1.35 -9.68
CA ILE A 67 8.00 1.88 -10.81
C ILE A 67 8.64 3.11 -11.45
N THR A 68 9.47 3.86 -10.70
CA THR A 68 10.19 5.02 -11.25
C THR A 68 11.48 4.60 -11.95
N ALA A 69 12.13 3.54 -11.49
CA ALA A 69 13.34 3.00 -12.09
C ALA A 69 13.09 2.19 -13.37
N ASP A 70 11.99 1.44 -13.45
CA ASP A 70 11.69 0.57 -14.60
C ASP A 70 10.29 0.83 -15.19
N PRO A 71 10.20 1.29 -16.47
CA PRO A 71 8.92 1.46 -17.17
C PRO A 71 8.07 0.19 -17.26
N TYR A 72 8.70 -0.99 -17.29
CA TYR A 72 7.98 -2.27 -17.31
C TYR A 72 7.28 -2.52 -15.98
N ARG A 73 7.96 -2.25 -14.86
CA ARG A 73 7.39 -2.36 -13.51
C ARG A 73 6.25 -1.36 -13.31
N LYS A 74 6.36 -0.15 -13.86
CA LYS A 74 5.24 0.80 -13.88
C LYS A 74 4.00 0.22 -14.57
N LYS A 75 4.16 -0.37 -15.76
CA LYS A 75 3.03 -1.01 -16.48
C LYS A 75 2.43 -2.17 -15.69
N LEU A 76 3.28 -2.96 -15.02
CA LEU A 76 2.81 -4.04 -14.16
C LEU A 76 1.98 -3.53 -12.98
N PHE A 77 2.41 -2.43 -12.36
CA PHE A 77 1.67 -1.79 -11.28
C PHE A 77 0.34 -1.20 -11.78
N ASP A 78 0.35 -0.49 -12.92
CA ASP A 78 -0.85 0.07 -13.54
C ASP A 78 -1.88 -1.06 -13.84
N ALA A 79 -1.44 -2.18 -14.42
CA ALA A 79 -2.28 -3.36 -14.65
C ALA A 79 -2.78 -4.02 -13.35
N SER A 80 -1.97 -3.99 -12.28
CA SER A 80 -2.39 -4.49 -10.97
C SER A 80 -3.52 -3.64 -10.36
N GLY A 81 -3.49 -2.32 -10.58
CA GLY A 81 -4.58 -1.41 -10.22
C GLY A 81 -5.85 -1.66 -11.04
N GLU A 82 -5.72 -1.88 -12.34
CA GLU A 82 -6.88 -2.29 -13.18
C GLU A 82 -7.50 -3.59 -12.66
N PHE A 83 -6.69 -4.56 -12.24
CA PHE A 83 -7.20 -5.81 -11.68
C PHE A 83 -7.90 -5.61 -10.34
N GLU A 84 -7.39 -4.73 -9.48
CA GLU A 84 -8.07 -4.34 -8.24
C GLU A 84 -9.45 -3.75 -8.54
N SER A 85 -9.59 -2.90 -9.56
CA SER A 85 -10.90 -2.35 -9.96
C SER A 85 -11.91 -3.43 -10.37
N ILE A 86 -11.47 -4.51 -11.03
CA ILE A 86 -12.33 -5.64 -11.39
C ILE A 86 -12.78 -6.37 -10.11
N PHE A 87 -11.85 -6.60 -9.18
CA PHE A 87 -12.17 -7.25 -7.92
C PHE A 87 -13.15 -6.43 -7.07
N VAL A 88 -12.95 -5.12 -7.00
CA VAL A 88 -13.87 -4.20 -6.31
C VAL A 88 -15.25 -4.25 -6.97
N LYS A 89 -15.33 -4.30 -8.31
CA LYS A 89 -16.62 -4.48 -9.01
C LYS A 89 -17.31 -5.77 -8.58
N MET A 90 -16.57 -6.89 -8.54
CA MET A 90 -17.12 -8.17 -8.08
C MET A 90 -17.63 -8.08 -6.64
N MET A 91 -16.87 -7.47 -5.74
CA MET A 91 -17.29 -7.24 -4.36
C MET A 91 -18.56 -6.41 -4.28
N LEU A 92 -18.63 -5.28 -5.00
CA LEU A 92 -19.82 -4.41 -5.03
C LEU A 92 -21.04 -5.15 -5.60
N LYS A 93 -20.84 -6.01 -6.60
CA LYS A 93 -21.90 -6.84 -7.18
C LYS A 93 -22.43 -7.87 -6.18
N GLU A 94 -21.56 -8.53 -5.42
CA GLU A 94 -22.00 -9.44 -4.36
C GLU A 94 -22.67 -8.69 -3.21
N MET A 95 -22.17 -7.51 -2.83
CA MET A 95 -22.86 -6.66 -1.84
C MET A 95 -24.26 -6.28 -2.31
N LYS A 96 -24.43 -5.91 -3.59
CA LYS A 96 -25.73 -5.63 -4.20
C LYS A 96 -26.66 -6.83 -4.12
N SER A 97 -26.16 -8.04 -4.39
CA SER A 97 -26.99 -9.26 -4.38
C SER A 97 -27.58 -9.57 -2.99
N THR A 98 -26.93 -9.11 -1.92
CA THR A 98 -27.45 -9.24 -0.55
C THR A 98 -28.55 -8.24 -0.18
N VAL A 99 -28.74 -7.17 -0.96
CA VAL A 99 -29.76 -6.16 -0.71
C VAL A 99 -31.07 -6.59 -1.37
N HIS A 100 -32.07 -6.91 -0.55
CA HIS A 100 -33.41 -7.21 -1.05
C HIS A 100 -34.03 -5.96 -1.69
N LYS A 101 -34.34 -6.02 -2.98
CA LYS A 101 -35.16 -5.01 -3.66
C LYS A 101 -36.55 -5.02 -3.00
N SER A 102 -37.04 -3.84 -2.62
CA SER A 102 -38.27 -3.71 -1.82
C SER A 102 -39.18 -2.66 -2.45
N GLY A 103 -39.94 -3.11 -3.45
CA GLY A 103 -40.95 -2.32 -4.13
C GLY A 103 -41.80 -3.17 -5.06
N LEU A 104 -42.87 -2.56 -5.54
CA LEU A 104 -43.77 -3.11 -6.56
C LEU A 104 -43.39 -2.60 -7.98
N ILE A 105 -42.38 -1.73 -8.10
CA ILE A 105 -42.06 -0.92 -9.30
C ILE A 105 -40.54 -0.78 -9.54
N ASP A 106 -39.71 -1.48 -8.78
CA ASP A 106 -38.25 -1.49 -8.84
C ASP A 106 -37.72 -2.64 -9.72
N GLY A 107 -36.59 -2.41 -10.40
CA GLY A 107 -35.90 -3.46 -11.17
C GLY A 107 -36.30 -3.56 -12.64
N GLY A 108 -36.19 -2.47 -13.39
CA GLY A 108 -36.30 -2.50 -14.85
C GLY A 108 -34.98 -2.85 -15.56
N TYR A 109 -35.04 -3.33 -16.81
CA TYR A 109 -33.85 -3.60 -17.63
C TYR A 109 -32.93 -2.38 -17.81
N ALA A 110 -33.53 -1.19 -17.96
CA ALA A 110 -32.78 0.06 -18.03
C ALA A 110 -32.07 0.37 -16.71
N GLU A 111 -32.73 0.15 -15.57
CA GLU A 111 -32.15 0.35 -14.24
C GLU A 111 -30.94 -0.57 -14.03
N GLU A 112 -31.05 -1.86 -14.40
CA GLU A 112 -29.93 -2.80 -14.30
C GLU A 112 -28.72 -2.35 -15.12
N ILE A 113 -28.93 -1.88 -16.35
CA ILE A 113 -27.84 -1.37 -17.19
C ILE A 113 -27.18 -0.14 -16.56
N PHE A 114 -27.97 0.82 -16.06
CA PHE A 114 -27.44 2.02 -15.43
C PHE A 114 -26.72 1.71 -14.12
N GLU A 115 -27.26 0.80 -13.31
CA GLU A 115 -26.62 0.32 -12.08
C GLU A 115 -25.27 -0.35 -12.38
N ASP A 116 -25.21 -1.22 -13.39
CA ASP A 116 -23.96 -1.89 -13.76
C ASP A 116 -22.88 -0.90 -14.24
N MET A 117 -23.27 0.08 -15.07
CA MET A 117 -22.35 1.17 -15.46
C MET A 117 -21.92 2.03 -14.26
N LEU A 118 -22.83 2.29 -13.32
CA LEU A 118 -22.52 3.04 -12.11
C LEU A 118 -21.50 2.30 -11.24
N TYR A 119 -21.68 0.98 -11.06
CA TYR A 119 -20.74 0.16 -10.30
C TYR A 119 -19.38 0.03 -10.99
N ASP A 120 -19.33 0.07 -12.32
CA ASP A 120 -18.06 0.16 -13.07
C ASP A 120 -17.29 1.44 -12.78
N GLU A 121 -17.96 2.58 -12.71
CA GLU A 121 -17.29 3.84 -12.37
C GLU A 121 -16.90 3.92 -10.89
N TYR A 122 -17.74 3.40 -10.00
CA TYR A 122 -17.40 3.28 -8.58
C TYR A 122 -16.19 2.39 -8.37
N SER A 123 -16.11 1.23 -9.03
CA SER A 123 -14.98 0.33 -8.82
C SER A 123 -13.65 0.93 -9.28
N LYS A 124 -13.64 1.65 -10.41
CA LYS A 124 -12.47 2.41 -10.89
C LYS A 124 -12.11 3.54 -9.92
N ASN A 125 -13.09 4.31 -9.46
CA ASN A 125 -12.85 5.43 -8.57
C ASN A 125 -12.32 4.98 -7.20
N LEU A 126 -12.90 3.90 -6.64
CA LEU A 126 -12.46 3.31 -5.38
C LEU A 126 -11.04 2.76 -5.51
N SER A 127 -10.74 1.98 -6.55
CA SER A 127 -9.38 1.45 -6.74
C SER A 127 -8.35 2.57 -6.94
N ALA A 128 -8.68 3.64 -7.66
CA ALA A 128 -7.76 4.75 -7.90
C ALA A 128 -7.52 5.66 -6.67
N ASN A 129 -8.58 5.97 -5.90
CA ASN A 129 -8.50 6.96 -4.80
C ASN A 129 -8.39 6.31 -3.42
N SER A 130 -8.85 5.07 -3.29
CA SER A 130 -9.01 4.37 -2.03
C SER A 130 -8.42 2.97 -2.18
N SER A 131 -7.11 2.92 -2.45
CA SER A 131 -6.33 1.68 -2.55
C SER A 131 -6.67 0.76 -1.38
N LEU A 132 -7.21 -0.42 -1.69
CA LEU A 132 -7.46 -1.47 -0.71
C LEU A 132 -6.18 -2.24 -0.38
N GLY A 133 -5.05 -1.85 -0.99
CA GLY A 133 -3.76 -2.53 -0.90
C GLY A 133 -3.71 -3.81 -1.74
N LEU A 134 -4.77 -4.16 -2.48
CA LEU A 134 -4.82 -5.35 -3.31
C LEU A 134 -3.91 -5.20 -4.53
N ALA A 135 -3.88 -4.02 -5.15
CA ALA A 135 -2.97 -3.73 -6.25
C ALA A 135 -1.49 -3.94 -5.86
N GLU A 136 -1.11 -3.56 -4.64
CA GLU A 136 0.25 -3.74 -4.12
C GLU A 136 0.58 -5.21 -3.89
N GLN A 137 -0.37 -5.99 -3.37
CA GLN A 137 -0.21 -7.43 -3.16
C GLN A 137 -0.09 -8.18 -4.49
N ILE A 138 -0.93 -7.84 -5.46
CA ILE A 138 -0.88 -8.40 -6.81
C ILE A 138 0.47 -8.06 -7.45
N TYR A 139 0.88 -6.80 -7.41
CA TYR A 139 2.16 -6.36 -7.93
C TYR A 139 3.32 -7.14 -7.30
N GLN A 140 3.37 -7.27 -5.97
CA GLN A 140 4.42 -8.04 -5.27
C GLN A 140 4.45 -9.50 -5.70
N SER A 141 3.28 -10.14 -5.84
CA SER A 141 3.22 -11.54 -6.28
C SER A 141 3.78 -11.72 -7.70
N LEU A 142 3.48 -10.79 -8.59
CA LEU A 142 3.91 -10.84 -9.99
C LEU A 142 5.38 -10.42 -10.16
N SER A 143 5.81 -9.39 -9.43
CA SER A 143 7.15 -8.83 -9.51
C SER A 143 8.22 -9.69 -8.83
N SER A 144 7.81 -10.61 -7.93
CA SER A 144 8.71 -11.59 -7.31
C SER A 144 9.43 -12.50 -8.31
N ASN A 145 8.84 -12.71 -9.50
CA ASN A 145 9.43 -13.51 -10.58
C ASN A 145 10.28 -12.67 -11.55
N LEU A 146 10.34 -11.36 -11.37
CA LEU A 146 11.13 -10.47 -12.21
C LEU A 146 12.56 -10.36 -11.69
N PRO A 147 13.55 -10.21 -12.59
CA PRO A 147 14.92 -9.96 -12.18
C PRO A 147 15.00 -8.69 -11.31
N PRO A 148 15.90 -8.66 -10.31
CA PRO A 148 16.12 -7.48 -9.51
C PRO A 148 16.55 -6.33 -10.42
N ILE A 149 16.14 -5.10 -10.07
CA ILE A 149 16.51 -3.91 -10.83
C ILE A 149 18.04 -3.78 -10.80
N SER A 150 18.69 -4.14 -11.90
CA SER A 150 20.12 -3.89 -12.07
C SER A 150 20.30 -2.39 -12.16
N LYS A 151 21.08 -1.80 -11.25
CA LYS A 151 21.53 -0.41 -11.39
C LYS A 151 22.22 -0.30 -12.75
N LEU A 152 21.57 0.30 -13.75
CA LEU A 152 22.20 0.59 -15.04
C LEU A 152 23.45 1.46 -14.75
N ASP A 153 24.61 0.94 -15.14
CA ASP A 153 25.94 1.53 -15.14
C ASP A 153 26.14 2.84 -14.37
N SER A 154 26.56 2.73 -13.11
CA SER A 154 27.41 3.74 -12.47
C SER A 154 28.83 3.66 -13.06
N LYS A 155 28.96 3.97 -14.35
CA LYS A 155 30.25 4.14 -15.01
C LYS A 155 30.21 5.37 -15.91
N VAL A 156 30.37 6.52 -15.27
CA VAL A 156 31.00 7.71 -15.85
C VAL A 156 32.25 7.98 -15.02
#